data_AF-A0A7K5M8I3-F1
#
_entry.id   AF-A0A7K5M8I3-F1
#
_cell.length_a   1.000
_cell.length_b   1.000
_cell.length_c   1.000
_cell.angle_alpha   90.00
_cell.angle_beta   90.00
_cell.angle_gamma   90.00
#
_symmetry.space_group_name_H-M   'P 1'
#
loop_
_entity.id
_entity.type
_entity.pdbx_description
1 polymer ?
#
loop_
_entity_poly.entity_id
_entity_poly.type
_entity_poly.pdbx_seq_one_letter_code
_entity_poly.pdbx_strand_id
1 'polypeptide(L)'
;PHPSLCCPPGGPQLGPKRPGRARSLLGSQRKRRKSATPDPKEKQTCDIRLRVRAEYCQHDSALHGNVFSNKQDPLERQFERFNQANTILKSRDLGSIICDIKFSELTYLDAFWRDYINGSLLEALKGVFITDSLKQAVGHEAIKLLVNVDEEDYELGRQKLLRNLMLHTAP
;
A
#
# COMPACT_ATOMS: atom_id res chain seq x y z
N PRO A 1 67.92 15.70 20.99
CA PRO A 1 68.06 14.36 20.37
C PRO A 1 66.97 14.11 19.31
N HIS A 2 67.28 14.47 18.07
CA HIS A 2 66.72 13.91 16.82
C HIS A 2 67.61 12.69 16.41
N PRO A 3 67.31 11.84 15.38
CA PRO A 3 66.55 12.19 14.16
C PRO A 3 65.62 11.05 13.57
N SER A 4 64.58 11.36 12.77
CA SER A 4 64.48 11.43 11.27
C SER A 4 63.92 10.14 10.61
N LEU A 5 62.72 10.13 9.97
CA LEU A 5 62.31 10.55 8.60
C LEU A 5 62.42 9.45 7.51
N CYS A 6 61.32 9.17 6.78
CA CYS A 6 61.13 9.36 5.31
C CYS A 6 60.15 8.36 4.61
N CYS A 7 59.18 8.91 3.85
CA CYS A 7 58.52 8.35 2.64
C CYS A 7 59.43 8.61 1.38
N PRO A 8 59.14 8.30 0.07
CA PRO A 8 57.84 8.14 -0.63
C PRO A 8 57.84 7.16 -1.88
N PRO A 9 57.26 7.43 -3.10
CA PRO A 9 56.29 6.57 -3.80
C PRO A 9 56.71 6.08 -5.22
N GLY A 10 55.85 5.37 -5.97
CA GLY A 10 56.11 5.03 -7.38
C GLY A 10 54.83 4.92 -8.23
N GLY A 11 54.68 5.81 -9.21
CA GLY A 11 53.71 5.73 -10.33
C GLY A 11 54.37 5.24 -11.64
N PRO A 12 53.90 5.66 -12.84
CA PRO A 12 53.05 4.89 -13.76
C PRO A 12 53.74 4.55 -15.11
N GLN A 13 53.17 3.64 -15.93
CA GLN A 13 53.54 3.50 -17.36
C GLN A 13 52.36 3.11 -18.28
N LEU A 14 52.45 3.63 -19.52
CA LEU A 14 51.43 3.86 -20.54
C LEU A 14 51.47 2.86 -21.71
N GLY A 15 50.28 2.58 -22.30
CA GLY A 15 50.02 2.42 -23.75
C GLY A 15 50.07 0.99 -24.37
N PRO A 16 49.51 0.75 -25.58
CA PRO A 16 48.69 1.60 -26.46
C PRO A 16 47.35 0.97 -26.94
N LYS A 17 46.62 1.71 -27.79
CA LYS A 17 45.23 1.49 -28.29
C LYS A 17 45.14 0.91 -29.72
N ARG A 18 43.97 0.28 -30.00
CA ARG A 18 43.15 0.18 -31.28
C ARG A 18 43.48 -0.95 -32.29
N PRO A 19 42.57 -1.32 -33.24
CA PRO A 19 41.15 -0.92 -33.48
C PRO A 19 40.12 -2.04 -33.84
N GLY A 20 38.83 -1.74 -33.59
CA GLY A 20 37.67 -1.90 -34.50
C GLY A 20 37.30 -3.24 -35.19
N ARG A 21 36.07 -3.73 -34.93
CA ARG A 21 35.18 -4.29 -35.98
C ARG A 21 33.70 -4.15 -35.60
N ALA A 22 32.92 -3.58 -36.50
CA ALA A 22 31.46 -3.48 -36.46
C ALA A 22 30.83 -4.51 -37.41
N ARG A 23 29.49 -4.71 -37.25
CA ARG A 23 28.51 -5.49 -38.06
C ARG A 23 28.44 -6.99 -37.71
N SER A 24 27.29 -7.66 -37.59
CA SER A 24 25.87 -7.34 -37.85
C SER A 24 24.98 -8.56 -37.52
N LEU A 25 23.65 -8.37 -37.55
CA LEU A 25 22.55 -9.32 -37.85
C LEU A 25 21.77 -9.96 -36.67
N LEU A 26 20.56 -9.41 -36.48
CA LEU A 26 19.26 -10.12 -36.58
C LEU A 26 19.17 -11.53 -35.96
N GLY A 27 18.55 -11.61 -34.79
CA GLY A 27 18.11 -12.86 -34.17
C GLY A 27 16.71 -12.71 -33.60
N SER A 28 15.71 -13.02 -34.42
CA SER A 28 14.30 -13.16 -34.08
C SER A 28 14.09 -14.12 -32.89
N GLN A 29 13.50 -13.63 -31.79
CA GLN A 29 12.83 -14.47 -30.80
C GLN A 29 11.39 -13.96 -30.60
N ARG A 30 10.59 -14.14 -31.66
CA ARG A 30 9.14 -14.35 -31.57
C ARG A 30 8.89 -15.74 -30.98
N LYS A 31 8.54 -15.84 -29.70
CA LYS A 31 7.75 -16.94 -29.06
C LYS A 31 7.72 -16.70 -27.55
N ARG A 32 6.62 -16.68 -26.81
CA ARG A 32 5.23 -17.10 -27.04
C ARG A 32 4.35 -16.08 -26.32
N ARG A 33 3.44 -15.42 -27.03
CA ARG A 33 2.17 -15.05 -26.39
C ARG A 33 1.53 -16.38 -26.01
N LYS A 34 1.59 -16.75 -24.72
CA LYS A 34 0.66 -17.76 -24.20
C LYS A 34 -0.72 -17.17 -24.42
N SER A 35 -1.41 -17.65 -25.43
CA SER A 35 -2.85 -17.54 -25.53
C SER A 35 -3.42 -18.26 -24.31
N ALA A 36 -3.58 -17.53 -23.21
CA ALA A 36 -4.46 -17.92 -22.12
C ALA A 36 -5.87 -17.79 -22.70
N THR A 37 -6.28 -18.81 -23.46
CA THR A 37 -7.69 -19.12 -23.56
C THR A 37 -8.05 -19.60 -22.16
N PRO A 38 -8.87 -18.85 -21.40
CA PRO A 38 -9.33 -19.35 -20.11
C PRO A 38 -10.01 -20.69 -20.38
N ASP A 39 -9.64 -21.70 -19.60
CA ASP A 39 -10.31 -23.00 -19.65
C ASP A 39 -11.81 -22.73 -19.45
N PRO A 40 -12.72 -23.24 -20.30
CA PRO A 40 -14.15 -22.94 -20.22
C PRO A 40 -14.81 -23.39 -18.90
N LYS A 41 -14.06 -24.03 -18.00
CA LYS A 41 -14.49 -24.44 -16.66
C LYS A 41 -14.00 -23.53 -15.52
N GLU A 42 -13.14 -22.54 -15.78
CA GLU A 42 -12.69 -21.63 -14.74
C GLU A 42 -13.77 -20.58 -14.46
N LYS A 43 -14.43 -20.68 -13.31
CA LYS A 43 -15.40 -19.68 -12.85
C LYS A 43 -14.68 -18.34 -12.80
N GLN A 44 -15.10 -17.42 -13.66
CA GLN A 44 -14.50 -16.10 -13.69
C GLN A 44 -14.88 -15.33 -12.42
N THR A 45 -13.88 -14.85 -11.70
CA THR A 45 -14.05 -14.02 -10.51
C THR A 45 -13.52 -12.62 -10.73
N CYS A 46 -13.99 -11.67 -9.93
CA CYS A 46 -13.30 -10.39 -9.73
C CYS A 46 -12.79 -10.30 -8.29
N ASP A 47 -11.70 -9.56 -8.11
CA ASP A 47 -11.06 -9.30 -6.84
C ASP A 47 -11.45 -7.88 -6.39
N ILE A 48 -11.83 -7.74 -5.12
CA ILE A 48 -12.17 -6.47 -4.49
C ILE A 48 -11.31 -6.32 -3.23
N ARG A 49 -10.63 -5.19 -3.10
CA ARG A 49 -9.81 -4.90 -1.92
C ARG A 49 -10.59 -4.08 -0.89
N LEU A 50 -10.82 -4.68 0.27
CA LEU A 50 -11.42 -4.04 1.44
C LEU A 50 -10.34 -3.69 2.46
N ARG A 51 -10.26 -2.42 2.86
CA ARG A 51 -9.39 -1.97 3.97
C ARG A 51 -10.25 -1.53 5.16
N VAL A 52 -9.92 -2.06 6.32
CA VAL A 52 -10.54 -1.68 7.61
C VAL A 52 -9.45 -1.13 8.52
N ARG A 53 -9.66 0.06 9.06
CA ARG A 53 -8.70 0.74 9.92
C ARG A 53 -9.39 1.24 11.19
N ALA A 54 -8.77 1.04 12.34
CA ALA A 54 -9.18 1.69 13.58
C ALA A 54 -8.34 2.95 13.80
N GLU A 55 -8.96 4.02 14.28
CA GLU A 55 -8.28 5.28 14.60
C GLU A 55 -8.76 5.81 15.94
N TYR A 56 -7.83 6.37 16.73
CA TYR A 56 -8.18 7.15 17.91
C TYR A 56 -8.92 8.42 17.50
N CYS A 57 -9.97 8.79 18.24
CA CYS A 57 -10.71 10.03 17.98
C CYS A 57 -10.01 11.27 18.53
N GLN A 58 -9.15 11.11 19.55
CA GLN A 58 -8.60 12.21 20.36
C GLN A 58 -7.13 12.47 20.05
N HIS A 59 -6.84 13.00 18.86
CA HIS A 59 -5.45 13.34 18.48
C HIS A 59 -4.94 14.60 19.17
N ASP A 60 -5.78 15.63 19.36
CA ASP A 60 -5.35 16.89 19.98
C ASP A 60 -4.87 16.70 21.41
N SER A 61 -5.60 15.90 22.21
CA SER A 61 -5.21 15.56 23.57
C SER A 61 -3.87 14.82 23.64
N ALA A 62 -3.53 14.04 22.61
CA ALA A 62 -2.24 13.34 22.53
C ALA A 62 -1.07 14.29 22.22
N LEU A 63 -1.32 15.36 21.46
CA LEU A 63 -0.30 16.33 21.05
C LEU A 63 -0.12 17.44 22.09
N HIS A 64 -1.20 17.85 22.75
CA HIS A 64 -1.19 18.93 23.71
C HIS A 64 -0.26 18.62 24.89
N GLY A 65 0.65 19.53 25.20
CA GLY A 65 1.66 19.34 26.26
C GLY A 65 2.82 18.40 25.91
N ASN A 66 2.70 17.57 24.86
CA ASN A 66 3.72 16.61 24.45
C ASN A 66 4.60 17.10 23.28
N VAL A 67 4.18 18.17 22.59
CA VAL A 67 4.94 18.78 21.49
C VAL A 67 5.53 20.11 21.95
N PHE A 68 6.85 20.18 22.07
CA PHE A 68 7.56 21.38 22.53
C PHE A 68 8.94 21.50 21.88
N SER A 69 9.35 22.73 21.61
CA SER A 69 10.70 23.02 21.10
C SER A 69 11.23 24.32 21.72
N ASN A 70 12.49 24.26 22.16
CA ASN A 70 13.26 25.38 22.69
C ASN A 70 14.27 25.96 21.67
N LYS A 71 14.26 25.48 20.43
CA LYS A 71 15.13 25.98 19.36
C LYS A 71 14.91 27.47 19.15
N GLN A 72 15.99 28.24 19.05
CA GLN A 72 15.88 29.69 18.84
C GLN A 72 15.48 30.02 17.40
N ASP A 73 16.03 29.30 16.42
CA ASP A 73 15.67 29.45 15.02
C ASP A 73 14.20 29.04 14.77
N PRO A 74 13.37 29.91 14.15
CA PRO A 74 11.96 29.62 13.92
C PRO A 74 11.72 28.39 13.04
N LEU A 75 12.56 28.15 12.04
CA LEU A 75 12.39 27.06 11.09
C LEU A 75 12.75 25.72 11.73
N GLU A 76 13.90 25.65 12.42
CA GLU A 76 14.28 24.47 13.21
C GLU A 76 13.24 24.15 14.27
N ARG A 77 12.69 25.17 14.95
CA ARG A 77 11.63 24.99 15.95
C ARG A 77 10.37 24.36 15.36
N GLN A 78 9.97 24.79 14.15
CA GLN A 78 8.83 24.21 13.45
C GLN A 78 9.09 22.77 13.02
N PHE A 79 10.26 22.49 12.45
CA PHE A 79 10.64 21.13 12.06
C PHE A 79 10.70 20.17 13.25
N GLU A 80 11.25 20.61 14.38
CA GLU A 80 11.30 19.80 15.58
C GLU A 80 9.90 19.47 16.11
N ARG A 81 9.03 20.49 16.23
CA ARG A 81 7.63 20.28 16.66
C ARG A 81 6.87 19.36 15.71
N PHE A 82 7.06 19.53 14.40
CA PHE A 82 6.45 18.67 13.40
C PHE A 82 6.91 17.21 13.55
N ASN A 83 8.22 16.99 13.71
CA ASN A 83 8.78 15.65 13.87
C ASN A 83 8.30 14.97 15.16
N GLN A 84 8.21 15.71 16.26
CA GLN A 84 7.64 15.21 17.52
C GLN A 84 6.17 14.82 17.34
N ALA A 85 5.34 15.72 16.80
CA ALA A 85 3.93 15.45 16.54
C ALA A 85 3.74 14.22 15.64
N ASN A 86 4.51 14.14 14.56
CA ASN A 86 4.46 13.01 13.64
C ASN A 86 4.87 11.69 14.31
N THR A 87 5.87 11.72 15.19
CA THR A 87 6.31 10.54 15.96
C THR A 87 5.20 10.08 16.91
N ILE A 88 4.57 11.00 17.62
CA ILE A 88 3.44 10.72 18.51
C ILE A 88 2.28 10.10 17.71
N LEU A 89 1.85 10.74 16.62
CA LEU A 89 0.73 10.26 15.80
C LEU A 89 1.02 8.89 15.17
N LYS A 90 2.25 8.63 14.71
CA LYS A 90 2.66 7.33 14.18
C LYS A 90 2.65 6.22 15.22
N SER A 91 3.06 6.53 16.46
CA SER A 91 3.03 5.54 17.56
C SER A 91 1.61 5.14 17.97
N ARG A 92 0.62 5.95 17.61
CA ARG A 92 -0.81 5.73 17.90
C ARG A 92 -1.57 5.06 16.74
N ASP A 93 -0.87 4.45 15.79
CA ASP A 93 -1.51 3.69 14.73
C ASP A 93 -1.99 2.32 15.27
N LEU A 94 -3.29 2.06 15.15
CA LEU A 94 -3.91 0.78 15.54
C LEU A 94 -3.80 -0.28 14.44
N GLY A 95 -3.17 0.08 13.33
CA GLY A 95 -3.02 -0.77 12.17
C GLY A 95 -4.25 -0.80 11.27
N SER A 96 -4.11 -1.52 10.15
CA SER A 96 -5.21 -1.77 9.23
C SER A 96 -5.20 -3.21 8.78
N ILE A 97 -6.40 -3.76 8.60
CA ILE A 97 -6.61 -5.09 8.03
C ILE A 97 -7.05 -4.91 6.58
N ILE A 98 -6.44 -5.69 5.70
CA ILE A 98 -6.71 -5.66 4.27
C ILE A 98 -7.22 -7.05 3.90
N CYS A 99 -8.39 -7.09 3.28
CA CYS A 99 -9.03 -8.30 2.81
C CYS A 99 -9.17 -8.23 1.30
N ASP A 100 -8.59 -9.20 0.60
CA ASP A 100 -8.83 -9.42 -0.82
C ASP A 100 -10.02 -10.39 -0.95
N ILE A 101 -11.14 -9.90 -1.47
CA ILE A 101 -12.41 -10.64 -1.57
C ILE A 101 -12.65 -11.01 -3.03
N LYS A 102 -12.98 -12.27 -3.28
CA LYS A 102 -13.31 -12.76 -4.63
C LYS A 102 -14.81 -12.93 -4.79
N PHE A 103 -15.37 -12.28 -5.80
CA PHE A 103 -16.77 -12.46 -6.20
C PHE A 103 -16.84 -13.24 -7.50
N SER A 104 -17.69 -14.27 -7.54
CA SER A 104 -18.02 -15.04 -8.75
C SER A 104 -19.36 -14.64 -9.36
N GLU A 105 -20.19 -13.90 -8.63
CA GLU A 105 -21.55 -13.55 -9.02
C GLU A 105 -21.79 -12.05 -8.91
N LEU A 106 -22.38 -11.47 -9.95
CA LEU A 106 -22.66 -10.03 -10.05
C LEU A 106 -23.60 -9.56 -8.93
N THR A 107 -24.57 -10.39 -8.54
CA THR A 107 -25.54 -10.08 -7.49
C THR A 107 -24.88 -9.87 -6.13
N TYR A 108 -23.90 -10.69 -5.77
CA TYR A 108 -23.16 -10.54 -4.51
C TYR A 108 -22.23 -9.33 -4.53
N LEU A 109 -21.60 -9.04 -5.69
CA LEU A 109 -20.79 -7.84 -5.85
C LEU A 109 -21.63 -6.57 -5.70
N ASP A 110 -22.76 -6.46 -6.41
CA ASP A 110 -23.65 -5.30 -6.36
C ASP A 110 -24.26 -5.13 -4.95
N ALA A 111 -24.59 -6.23 -4.26
CA ALA A 111 -25.07 -6.19 -2.87
C ALA A 111 -23.98 -5.68 -1.91
N PHE A 112 -22.76 -6.22 -2.00
CA PHE A 112 -21.62 -5.79 -1.19
C PHE A 112 -21.33 -4.29 -1.39
N TRP A 113 -21.29 -3.83 -2.64
CA TRP A 113 -21.06 -2.43 -2.96
C TRP A 113 -22.15 -1.52 -2.39
N ARG A 114 -23.42 -1.91 -2.52
CA ARG A 114 -24.55 -1.17 -1.93
C ARG A 114 -24.43 -1.08 -0.41
N ASP A 115 -24.05 -2.16 0.26
CA ASP A 115 -23.87 -2.16 1.72
C ASP A 115 -22.69 -1.27 2.15
N TYR A 116 -21.65 -1.17 1.32
CA TYR A 116 -20.56 -0.22 1.52
C TYR A 116 -21.05 1.23 1.40
N ILE A 117 -21.70 1.60 0.29
CA ILE A 117 -22.18 2.97 0.04
C ILE A 117 -23.18 3.44 1.09
N ASN A 118 -24.08 2.55 1.53
CA ASN A 118 -25.09 2.90 2.53
C ASN A 118 -24.57 2.84 3.97
N GLY A 119 -23.31 2.45 4.20
CA GLY A 119 -22.71 2.34 5.53
C GLY A 119 -23.07 1.08 6.31
N SER A 120 -23.97 0.22 5.81
CA SER A 120 -24.33 -1.06 6.43
C SER A 120 -23.12 -1.96 6.65
N LEU A 121 -22.16 -1.96 5.72
CA LEU A 121 -20.92 -2.73 5.85
C LEU A 121 -20.11 -2.28 7.07
N LEU A 122 -19.97 -0.97 7.30
CA LEU A 122 -19.25 -0.43 8.46
C LEU A 122 -19.91 -0.88 9.77
N GLU A 123 -21.24 -0.79 9.87
CA GLU A 123 -21.96 -1.19 11.08
C GLU A 123 -21.79 -2.68 11.39
N ALA A 124 -21.91 -3.55 10.37
CA ALA A 124 -21.67 -4.98 10.53
C ALA A 124 -20.22 -5.27 10.97
N LEU A 125 -19.25 -4.54 10.42
CA LEU A 125 -17.84 -4.73 10.72
C LEU A 125 -17.43 -4.23 12.11
N LYS A 126 -18.17 -3.30 12.74
CA LYS A 126 -17.90 -2.88 14.12
C LYS A 126 -17.94 -4.04 15.10
N GLY A 127 -18.93 -4.93 14.97
CA GLY A 127 -19.07 -6.11 15.84
C GLY A 127 -17.95 -7.14 15.66
N VAL A 128 -17.30 -7.14 14.49
CA VAL A 128 -16.22 -8.08 14.16
C VAL A 128 -14.85 -7.52 14.55
N PHE A 129 -14.60 -6.23 14.27
CA PHE A 129 -13.28 -5.64 14.45
C PHE A 129 -13.08 -4.93 15.80
N ILE A 130 -14.13 -4.40 16.43
CA ILE A 130 -14.02 -3.81 17.78
C ILE A 130 -14.15 -4.91 18.84
N THR A 131 -13.10 -5.73 18.90
CA THR A 131 -12.98 -6.83 19.87
C THR A 131 -12.68 -6.32 21.28
N ASP A 132 -12.91 -7.16 22.29
CA ASP A 132 -12.58 -6.82 23.68
C ASP A 132 -11.06 -6.67 23.88
N SER A 133 -10.24 -7.43 23.15
CA SER A 133 -8.78 -7.25 23.15
C SER A 133 -8.37 -5.87 22.62
N LEU A 134 -9.02 -5.39 21.56
CA LEU A 134 -8.77 -4.04 21.04
C LEU A 134 -9.21 -2.97 22.05
N LYS A 135 -10.41 -3.11 22.63
CA LYS A 135 -10.90 -2.21 23.68
C LYS A 135 -9.95 -2.16 24.87
N GLN A 136 -9.43 -3.29 25.30
CA GLN A 136 -8.47 -3.35 26.41
C GLN A 136 -7.14 -2.67 26.05
N ALA A 137 -6.65 -2.82 24.83
CA ALA A 137 -5.42 -2.18 24.36
C ALA A 137 -5.54 -0.65 24.26
N VAL A 138 -6.71 -0.13 23.85
CA VAL A 138 -6.95 1.32 23.73
C VAL A 138 -7.44 1.96 25.03
N GLY A 139 -7.84 1.15 26.01
CA GLY A 139 -8.31 1.58 27.32
C GLY A 139 -9.60 2.40 27.24
N HIS A 140 -9.57 3.62 27.77
CA HIS A 140 -10.72 4.52 27.80
C HIS A 140 -10.81 5.45 26.58
N GLU A 141 -9.84 5.37 25.67
CA GLU A 141 -9.82 6.26 24.52
C GLU A 141 -10.88 5.83 23.48
N ALA A 142 -11.66 6.80 23.02
CA ALA A 142 -12.63 6.56 21.96
C ALA A 142 -11.92 6.28 20.64
N ILE A 143 -12.37 5.23 19.96
CA ILE A 143 -11.90 4.87 18.62
C ILE A 143 -13.05 4.85 17.62
N LYS A 144 -12.72 5.07 16.36
CA LYS A 144 -13.62 4.92 15.21
C LYS A 144 -13.06 3.89 14.24
N LEU A 145 -13.95 3.18 13.55
CA LEU A 145 -13.58 2.35 12.42
C LEU A 145 -13.81 3.09 11.11
N LEU A 146 -12.86 2.97 10.21
CA LEU A 146 -12.93 3.41 8.84
C LEU A 146 -12.90 2.19 7.93
N VAL A 147 -13.78 2.19 6.94
CA VAL A 147 -13.89 1.15 5.92
C VAL A 147 -13.70 1.81 4.57
N ASN A 148 -12.83 1.23 3.74
CA ASN A 148 -12.58 1.70 2.38
C ASN A 148 -12.60 0.52 1.42
N VAL A 149 -13.39 0.65 0.37
CA VAL A 149 -13.41 -0.25 -0.79
C VAL A 149 -12.99 0.57 -2.00
N ASP A 150 -12.13 0.00 -2.85
CA ASP A 150 -11.73 0.65 -4.10
C ASP A 150 -12.90 0.63 -5.11
N GLU A 151 -13.28 1.80 -5.60
CA GLU A 151 -14.36 1.96 -6.58
C GLU A 151 -13.96 1.40 -7.94
N GLU A 152 -12.69 1.53 -8.32
CA GLU A 152 -12.19 1.03 -9.60
C GLU A 152 -12.27 -0.51 -9.64
N ASP A 153 -11.90 -1.18 -8.54
CA ASP A 153 -12.04 -2.63 -8.39
C ASP A 153 -13.50 -3.08 -8.59
N TYR A 154 -14.45 -2.34 -8.01
CA TYR A 154 -15.88 -2.62 -8.17
C TYR A 154 -16.32 -2.45 -9.63
N GLU A 155 -16.02 -1.32 -10.27
CA GLU A 155 -16.44 -1.06 -11.65
C GLU A 155 -15.88 -2.08 -12.64
N LEU A 156 -14.59 -2.37 -12.55
CA LEU A 156 -13.92 -3.37 -13.38
C LEU A 156 -14.46 -4.77 -13.12
N GLY A 157 -14.66 -5.13 -11.84
CA GLY A 157 -15.24 -6.39 -11.44
C GLY A 157 -16.65 -6.58 -11.98
N ARG A 158 -17.47 -5.52 -11.87
CA ARG A 158 -18.85 -5.49 -12.35
C ARG A 158 -18.93 -5.69 -13.86
N GLN A 159 -18.12 -4.94 -14.62
CA GLN A 159 -18.05 -5.09 -16.09
C GLN A 159 -17.61 -6.49 -16.50
N LYS A 160 -16.63 -7.07 -15.79
CA LYS A 160 -16.14 -8.43 -16.04
C LYS A 160 -17.24 -9.45 -15.82
N LEU A 161 -17.89 -9.43 -14.65
CA LEU A 161 -18.95 -10.39 -14.32
C LEU A 161 -20.18 -10.23 -15.23
N LEU A 162 -20.55 -9.01 -15.60
CA LEU A 162 -21.65 -8.77 -16.54
C LEU A 162 -21.37 -9.36 -17.93
N ARG A 163 -20.15 -9.16 -18.47
CA ARG A 163 -19.74 -9.77 -19.74
C ARG A 163 -19.85 -11.29 -19.69
N ASN A 164 -19.42 -11.90 -18.59
CA ASN A 164 -19.45 -13.35 -18.42
C ASN A 164 -20.87 -13.90 -18.38
N LEU A 165 -21.77 -13.19 -17.71
CA LEU A 165 -23.18 -13.56 -17.67
C LEU A 165 -23.79 -13.52 -19.08
N MET A 166 -23.48 -12.50 -19.88
CA MET A 166 -23.93 -12.39 -21.27
C MET A 166 -23.39 -13.52 -22.15
N LEU A 167 -22.12 -13.89 -21.99
CA LEU A 167 -21.49 -15.00 -22.74
C LEU A 167 -22.08 -16.37 -22.41
N HIS A 168 -22.61 -16.56 -21.20
CA HIS A 168 -23.23 -17.82 -20.77
C HIS A 168 -24.75 -17.86 -20.98
N THR A 169 -25.36 -16.74 -21.34
CA THR A 169 -26.79 -16.62 -21.64
C THR A 169 -27.06 -16.52 -23.15
N ALA A 170 -26.02 -16.41 -23.99
CA ALA A 170 -26.14 -16.45 -25.44
C ALA A 170 -26.50 -17.88 -25.91
N PRO A 171 -27.54 -18.05 -26.77
CA PRO A 171 -28.01 -19.35 -27.23
C PRO A 171 -27.00 -20.10 -28.12
#